data_AF-A0A9D5E7N8-F1
#
_entry.id   AF-A0A9D5E7N8-F1
#
_cell.length_a   1.000
_cell.length_b   1.000
_cell.length_c   1.000
_cell.angle_alpha   90.00
_cell.angle_beta   90.00
_cell.angle_gamma   90.00
#
_symmetry.space_group_name_H-M   'P 1'
#
loop_
_entity.id
_entity.type
_entity.pdbx_description
1 polymer ?
#
loop_
_entity_poly.entity_id
_entity_poly.type
_entity_poly.pdbx_seq_one_letter_code
_entity_poly.pdbx_strand_id
1 'polypeptide(L)'
;MAVWGSSEALLDAVLENGRQLPIGARARLVEGGCAGIAADGLGLQRLLELGYGLSEVAAAVAERLAERVRRQSPGECGPGACGPGAWAAALAGLCAWHERLAEAGPVARRALDADHAERVVQGIAACVHGVMQAGGAQRHGCADGVDAALAAWQCGPGVVQTAERVLGGATQRLGAWSEAQGRAARRAARRDSDARRVMQLAGVAAAVAPQPAVAAAA
;
A
#
# COMPACT_ATOMS: atom_id res chain seq x y z
N MET A 1 -18.06 -18.47 16.30
CA MET A 1 -16.74 -18.20 16.89
C MET A 1 -16.22 -16.90 16.30
N ALA A 2 -16.17 -15.82 17.08
CA ALA A 2 -15.73 -14.49 16.64
C ALA A 2 -14.62 -14.01 17.57
N VAL A 3 -13.36 -13.99 17.13
CA VAL A 3 -12.26 -13.40 17.93
C VAL A 3 -11.08 -12.94 17.05
N TRP A 4 -11.29 -12.14 16.01
CA TRP A 4 -10.31 -11.13 15.58
C TRP A 4 -11.10 -9.92 15.10
N GLY A 5 -10.80 -8.75 15.69
CA GLY A 5 -11.56 -7.51 15.58
C GLY A 5 -11.71 -7.01 14.16
N SER A 6 -12.54 -5.99 13.98
CA SER A 6 -12.75 -5.29 12.71
C SER A 6 -11.44 -5.05 11.97
N SER A 7 -11.48 -4.89 10.64
CA SER A 7 -10.27 -4.55 9.87
C SER A 7 -9.55 -3.31 10.43
N GLU A 8 -10.26 -2.40 11.09
CA GLU A 8 -9.65 -1.31 11.87
C GLU A 8 -8.76 -1.83 13.02
N ALA A 9 -9.23 -2.77 13.84
CA ALA A 9 -8.43 -3.39 14.89
C ALA A 9 -7.20 -4.13 14.33
N LEU A 10 -7.31 -4.76 13.15
CA LEU A 10 -6.18 -5.39 12.47
C LEU A 10 -5.19 -4.33 11.97
N LEU A 11 -5.67 -3.21 11.42
CA LEU A 11 -4.84 -2.09 11.01
C LEU A 11 -4.09 -1.50 12.21
N ASP A 12 -4.79 -1.21 13.30
CA ASP A 12 -4.21 -0.65 14.52
C ASP A 12 -3.13 -1.59 15.08
N ALA A 13 -3.43 -2.89 15.17
CA ALA A 13 -2.46 -3.89 15.61
C ALA A 13 -1.21 -3.95 14.71
N VAL A 14 -1.38 -3.81 13.38
CA VAL A 14 -0.25 -3.75 12.43
C VAL A 14 0.54 -2.46 12.57
N LEU A 15 -0.14 -1.33 12.77
CA LEU A 15 0.52 -0.03 12.94
C LEU A 15 1.29 0.05 14.26
N GLU A 16 0.81 -0.63 15.31
CA GLU A 16 1.46 -0.73 16.61
C GLU A 16 2.64 -1.73 16.62
N ASN A 17 2.54 -2.84 15.87
CA ASN A 17 3.52 -3.94 15.91
C ASN A 17 4.40 -4.06 14.64
N GLY A 18 4.28 -3.16 13.66
CA GLY A 18 4.94 -3.24 12.35
C GLY A 18 6.05 -2.20 12.10
N ARG A 19 6.68 -2.26 10.92
CA ARG A 19 7.49 -1.15 10.40
C ARG A 19 6.59 0.07 10.30
N GLN A 20 6.88 1.12 11.06
CA GLN A 20 6.05 2.32 11.07
C GLN A 20 5.90 2.87 9.65
N LEU A 21 4.69 2.79 9.11
CA LEU A 21 4.30 3.59 7.96
C LEU A 21 4.40 5.07 8.35
N PRO A 22 4.91 5.94 7.46
CA PRO A 22 4.87 7.38 7.69
C PRO A 22 3.46 7.81 8.07
N ILE A 23 3.32 8.73 9.04
CA ILE A 23 2.01 9.13 9.59
C ILE A 23 1.01 9.57 8.51
N GLY A 24 1.48 10.23 7.46
CA GLY A 24 0.65 10.61 6.31
C GLY A 24 0.15 9.41 5.49
N ALA A 25 0.94 8.34 5.36
CA ALA A 25 0.49 7.10 4.74
C ALA A 25 -0.55 6.37 5.60
N ARG A 26 -0.41 6.41 6.93
CA ARG A 26 -1.40 5.84 7.86
C ARG A 26 -2.75 6.55 7.77
N ALA A 27 -2.74 7.89 7.86
CA ALA A 27 -3.96 8.69 7.78
C ALA A 27 -4.73 8.46 6.47
N ARG A 28 -4.01 8.36 5.34
CA ARG A 28 -4.59 8.11 4.03
C ARG A 28 -5.15 6.70 3.84
N LEU A 29 -4.58 5.70 4.51
CA LEU A 29 -5.14 4.35 4.50
C LEU A 29 -6.40 4.25 5.35
N VAL A 30 -6.56 5.11 6.36
CA VAL A 30 -7.74 5.17 7.23
C VAL A 30 -8.85 6.03 6.63
N GLU A 31 -8.51 7.04 5.81
CA GLU A 31 -9.49 7.91 5.13
C GLU A 31 -10.17 7.20 3.95
N GLY A 32 -11.41 6.75 4.13
CA GLY A 32 -12.31 6.33 3.06
C GLY A 32 -12.78 4.87 3.14
N GLY A 33 -13.61 4.43 2.18
CA GLY A 33 -14.19 3.07 2.12
C GLY A 33 -13.17 1.93 1.94
N CYS A 34 -11.88 2.25 1.91
CA CYS A 34 -10.78 1.38 1.52
C CYS A 34 -9.84 1.01 2.66
N ALA A 35 -10.08 1.55 3.86
CA ALA A 35 -9.36 1.19 5.08
C ALA A 35 -9.39 -0.32 5.31
N GLY A 36 -10.53 -0.95 5.04
CA GLY A 36 -10.65 -2.40 5.14
C GLY A 36 -9.71 -3.18 4.21
N ILE A 37 -9.53 -2.74 2.96
CA ILE A 37 -8.66 -3.41 1.98
C ILE A 37 -7.20 -3.25 2.38
N ALA A 38 -6.80 -2.02 2.72
CA ALA A 38 -5.45 -1.73 3.16
C ALA A 38 -5.09 -2.49 4.45
N ALA A 39 -6.00 -2.49 5.42
CA ALA A 39 -5.83 -3.18 6.69
C ALA A 39 -5.65 -4.69 6.55
N ASP A 40 -6.54 -5.33 5.79
CA ASP A 40 -6.47 -6.77 5.58
C ASP A 40 -5.20 -7.14 4.77
N GLY A 41 -4.80 -6.32 3.80
CA GLY A 41 -3.55 -6.50 3.05
C GLY A 41 -2.30 -6.40 3.92
N LEU A 42 -2.17 -5.32 4.69
CA LEU A 42 -1.07 -5.08 5.62
C LEU A 42 -1.05 -6.13 6.75
N GLY A 43 -2.23 -6.49 7.27
CA GLY A 43 -2.40 -7.51 8.29
C GLY A 43 -1.97 -8.88 7.81
N LEU A 44 -2.39 -9.28 6.61
CA LEU A 44 -1.98 -10.55 6.02
C LEU A 44 -0.46 -10.61 5.85
N GLN A 45 0.14 -9.56 5.28
CA GLN A 45 1.59 -9.49 5.12
C GLN A 45 2.29 -9.60 6.48
N ARG A 46 1.78 -8.93 7.51
CA ARG A 46 2.38 -8.97 8.85
C ARG A 46 2.26 -10.34 9.51
N LEU A 47 1.11 -11.00 9.40
CA LEU A 47 0.92 -12.36 9.91
C LEU A 47 1.96 -13.31 9.29
N LEU A 48 2.21 -13.18 7.99
CA LEU A 48 3.19 -14.00 7.29
C LEU A 48 4.63 -13.69 7.70
N GLU A 49 4.98 -12.41 7.88
CA GLU A 49 6.30 -11.99 8.38
C GLU A 49 6.59 -12.47 9.80
N LEU A 50 5.57 -12.50 10.66
CA LEU A 50 5.68 -12.98 12.05
C LEU A 50 5.75 -14.51 12.15
N GLY A 51 5.72 -15.23 11.03
CA GLY A 51 5.84 -16.68 11.01
C GLY A 51 4.54 -17.42 11.30
N TYR A 52 3.38 -16.75 11.28
CA TYR A 52 2.09 -17.45 11.38
C TYR A 52 1.80 -18.33 10.16
N GLY A 53 2.57 -18.19 9.07
CA GLY A 53 2.53 -19.08 7.91
C GLY A 53 1.12 -19.29 7.34
N LEU A 54 0.81 -20.53 6.96
CA LEU A 54 -0.52 -20.93 6.49
C LEU A 54 -1.48 -21.29 7.64
N SER A 55 -1.51 -20.48 8.70
CA SER A 55 -2.48 -20.66 9.79
C SER A 55 -3.92 -20.37 9.35
N GLU A 56 -4.90 -20.90 10.08
CA GLU A 56 -6.32 -20.61 9.86
C GLU A 56 -6.63 -19.10 9.91
N VAL A 57 -5.94 -18.37 10.78
CA VAL A 57 -6.10 -16.90 10.90
C VAL A 57 -5.62 -16.21 9.62
N ALA A 58 -4.43 -16.55 9.13
CA ALA A 58 -3.90 -15.97 7.90
C ALA A 58 -4.74 -16.36 6.67
N ALA A 59 -5.24 -17.61 6.62
CA ALA A 59 -6.17 -18.05 5.58
C ALA A 59 -7.47 -17.24 5.59
N ALA A 60 -8.10 -17.05 6.76
CA ALA A 60 -9.33 -16.27 6.88
C ALA A 60 -9.15 -14.79 6.50
N VAL A 61 -7.99 -14.20 6.81
CA VAL A 61 -7.66 -12.83 6.36
C VAL A 61 -7.49 -12.80 4.84
N ALA A 62 -6.80 -13.79 4.25
CA ALA A 62 -6.63 -13.88 2.80
C ALA A 62 -7.96 -14.05 2.05
N GLU A 63 -8.87 -14.89 2.54
CA GLU A 63 -10.21 -15.05 1.97
C GLU A 63 -11.00 -13.75 2.02
N ARG A 64 -11.04 -13.14 3.21
CA ARG A 64 -11.78 -11.90 3.42
C ARG A 64 -11.24 -10.78 2.52
N LEU A 65 -9.92 -10.69 2.40
CA LEU A 65 -9.25 -9.73 1.53
C LEU A 65 -9.60 -9.98 0.05
N ALA A 66 -9.45 -11.21 -0.44
CA ALA A 66 -9.77 -11.59 -1.81
C ALA A 66 -11.24 -11.28 -2.15
N GLU A 67 -12.16 -11.60 -1.24
CA GLU A 67 -13.58 -11.31 -1.41
C GLU A 67 -13.88 -9.81 -1.43
N ARG A 68 -13.25 -9.04 -0.54
CA ARG A 68 -13.44 -7.59 -0.46
C ARG A 68 -12.91 -6.90 -1.70
N VAL A 69 -11.73 -7.27 -2.16
CA VAL A 69 -11.11 -6.78 -3.40
C VAL A 69 -12.02 -7.08 -4.60
N ARG A 70 -12.61 -8.27 -4.68
CA ARG A 70 -13.52 -8.66 -5.77
C ARG A 70 -14.80 -7.84 -5.80
N ARG A 71 -15.33 -7.46 -4.63
CA ARG A 71 -16.55 -6.63 -4.51
C ARG A 71 -16.30 -5.15 -4.79
N GLN A 72 -15.05 -4.72 -4.72
CA GLN A 72 -14.68 -3.33 -4.92
C GLN A 72 -14.49 -3.04 -6.41
N SER A 73 -15.25 -2.10 -6.96
CA SER A 73 -15.08 -1.65 -8.35
C SER A 73 -13.84 -0.75 -8.50
N PRO A 74 -12.83 -1.15 -9.29
CA PRO A 74 -11.69 -0.28 -9.59
C PRO A 74 -12.07 0.69 -10.71
N GLY A 75 -12.45 1.92 -10.37
CA GLY A 75 -12.73 2.91 -11.42
C GLY A 75 -13.56 4.13 -11.05
N GLU A 76 -14.10 4.21 -9.84
CA GLU A 76 -14.79 5.43 -9.42
C GLU A 76 -13.73 6.47 -8.99
N CYS A 77 -13.71 7.67 -9.57
CA CYS A 77 -13.11 8.82 -8.88
C CYS A 77 -14.21 9.39 -7.98
N GLY A 78 -14.03 9.32 -6.65
CA GLY A 78 -15.02 9.84 -5.71
C GLY A 78 -14.64 9.57 -4.25
N PRO A 79 -15.30 10.26 -3.30
CA PRO A 79 -15.13 10.00 -1.87
C PRO A 79 -15.60 8.58 -1.55
N GLY A 80 -14.65 7.65 -1.38
CA GLY A 80 -14.92 6.23 -1.17
C GLY A 80 -14.17 5.30 -2.11
N ALA A 81 -13.57 5.82 -3.18
CA ALA A 81 -12.75 5.04 -4.09
C ALA A 81 -11.37 4.71 -3.51
N CYS A 82 -10.86 3.53 -3.84
CA CYS A 82 -9.57 3.06 -3.34
C CYS A 82 -8.43 3.64 -4.18
N GLY A 83 -7.56 4.39 -3.51
CA GLY A 83 -6.31 4.85 -4.08
C GLY A 83 -5.36 3.68 -4.39
N PRO A 84 -4.40 3.86 -5.32
CA PRO A 84 -3.40 2.84 -5.64
C PRO A 84 -2.65 2.25 -4.44
N GLY A 85 -2.44 2.99 -3.35
CA GLY A 85 -1.73 2.48 -2.17
C GLY A 85 -2.52 1.39 -1.42
N ALA A 86 -3.84 1.53 -1.32
CA ALA A 86 -4.69 0.50 -0.71
C ALA A 86 -4.72 -0.79 -1.56
N TRP A 87 -4.85 -0.64 -2.88
CA TRP A 87 -4.77 -1.76 -3.82
C TRP A 87 -3.40 -2.45 -3.80
N ALA A 88 -2.32 -1.67 -3.70
CA ALA A 88 -0.98 -2.21 -3.65
C ALA A 88 -0.70 -2.96 -2.33
N ALA A 89 -1.22 -2.48 -1.21
CA ALA A 89 -1.15 -3.19 0.07
C ALA A 89 -1.89 -4.54 0.02
N ALA A 90 -3.09 -4.56 -0.57
CA ALA A 90 -3.82 -5.80 -0.80
C ALA A 90 -3.08 -6.77 -1.73
N LEU A 91 -2.52 -6.25 -2.83
CA LEU A 91 -1.73 -7.03 -3.77
C LEU A 91 -0.53 -7.68 -3.07
N ALA A 92 0.23 -6.90 -2.30
CA ALA A 92 1.39 -7.39 -1.58
C ALA A 92 1.03 -8.52 -0.60
N GLY A 93 -0.05 -8.35 0.18
CA GLY A 93 -0.55 -9.37 1.10
C GLY A 93 -0.95 -10.67 0.39
N LEU A 94 -1.75 -10.59 -0.68
CA LEU A 94 -2.19 -11.76 -1.43
C LEU A 94 -1.04 -12.46 -2.17
N CYS A 95 -0.09 -11.70 -2.73
CA CYS A 95 1.12 -12.27 -3.34
C CYS A 95 1.98 -13.01 -2.31
N ALA A 96 2.21 -12.41 -1.13
CA ALA A 96 2.97 -13.07 -0.06
C ALA A 96 2.28 -14.37 0.41
N TRP A 97 0.95 -14.34 0.54
CA TRP A 97 0.16 -15.54 0.87
C TRP A 97 0.30 -16.61 -0.21
N HIS A 98 0.17 -16.23 -1.48
CA HIS A 98 0.32 -17.14 -2.61
C HIS A 98 1.73 -17.76 -2.68
N GLU A 99 2.79 -17.01 -2.39
CA GLU A 99 4.15 -17.55 -2.34
C GLU A 99 4.31 -18.56 -1.21
N ARG A 100 3.78 -18.28 -0.03
CA ARG A 100 3.79 -19.22 1.11
C ARG A 100 3.02 -20.49 0.78
N LEU A 101 1.90 -20.38 0.07
CA LEU A 101 1.15 -21.52 -0.49
C LEU A 101 1.98 -22.34 -1.49
N ALA A 102 2.73 -21.65 -2.37
CA ALA A 102 3.60 -22.30 -3.34
C ALA A 102 4.81 -22.98 -2.70
N GLU A 103 5.30 -22.49 -1.57
CA GLU A 103 6.40 -23.10 -0.81
C GLU A 103 5.92 -24.25 0.09
N ALA A 104 4.62 -24.28 0.42
CA ALA A 104 4.06 -25.29 1.30
C ALA A 104 4.00 -26.67 0.64
N GLY A 105 4.34 -27.69 1.42
CA GLY A 105 4.24 -29.09 1.01
C GLY A 105 2.80 -29.54 0.69
N PRO A 106 2.62 -30.67 0.00
CA PRO A 106 1.33 -31.12 -0.52
C PRO A 106 0.26 -31.33 0.57
N VAL A 107 0.65 -31.62 1.82
CA VAL A 107 -0.29 -31.78 2.93
C VAL A 107 -0.92 -30.44 3.35
N ALA A 108 -0.10 -29.39 3.50
CA ALA A 108 -0.59 -28.06 3.85
C ALA A 108 -1.42 -27.44 2.71
N ARG A 109 -1.08 -27.74 1.45
CA ARG A 109 -1.90 -27.34 0.30
C ARG A 109 -3.25 -28.05 0.23
N ARG A 110 -3.35 -29.31 0.68
CA ARG A 110 -4.63 -30.04 0.74
C ARG A 110 -5.54 -29.56 1.87
N ALA A 111 -4.96 -28.97 2.91
CA ALA A 111 -5.72 -28.36 4.00
C ALA A 111 -6.43 -27.07 3.56
N LEU A 112 -5.99 -26.45 2.46
CA LEU A 112 -6.66 -25.35 1.81
C LEU A 112 -7.42 -25.89 0.59
N ASP A 113 -8.68 -25.52 0.44
CA ASP A 113 -9.48 -26.00 -0.68
C ASP A 113 -9.00 -25.36 -2.02
N ALA A 114 -9.31 -26.01 -3.14
CA ALA A 114 -8.95 -25.49 -4.45
C ALA A 114 -9.64 -24.15 -4.76
N ASP A 115 -10.82 -23.94 -4.17
CA ASP A 115 -11.63 -22.73 -4.30
C ASP A 115 -10.94 -21.50 -3.68
N HIS A 116 -10.23 -21.70 -2.57
CA HIS A 116 -9.45 -20.69 -1.85
C HIS A 116 -8.26 -20.22 -2.67
N ALA A 117 -7.50 -21.16 -3.24
CA ALA A 117 -6.39 -20.84 -4.11
C ALA A 117 -6.86 -20.04 -5.33
N GLU A 118 -7.99 -20.43 -5.93
CA GLU A 118 -8.59 -19.72 -7.06
C GLU A 118 -9.04 -18.30 -6.67
N ARG A 119 -9.72 -18.14 -5.52
CA ARG A 119 -10.14 -16.82 -5.00
C ARG A 119 -8.95 -15.89 -4.77
N VAL A 120 -7.85 -16.41 -4.24
CA VAL A 120 -6.61 -15.63 -4.06
C VAL A 120 -6.07 -15.16 -5.41
N VAL A 121 -6.04 -16.02 -6.43
CA VAL A 121 -5.60 -15.65 -7.79
C VAL A 121 -6.51 -14.59 -8.39
N GLN A 122 -7.83 -14.74 -8.27
CA GLN A 122 -8.81 -13.74 -8.70
C GLN A 122 -8.62 -12.40 -7.95
N GLY A 123 -8.34 -12.45 -6.65
CA GLY A 123 -8.02 -11.29 -5.83
C GLY A 123 -6.73 -10.58 -6.28
N ILE A 124 -5.69 -11.34 -6.62
CA ILE A 124 -4.44 -10.78 -7.20
C ILE A 124 -4.75 -10.07 -8.52
N ALA A 125 -5.54 -10.69 -9.41
CA ALA A 125 -5.94 -10.08 -10.68
C ALA A 125 -6.70 -8.76 -10.47
N ALA A 126 -7.67 -8.74 -9.54
CA ALA A 126 -8.45 -7.56 -9.21
C ALA A 126 -7.59 -6.46 -8.58
N CYS A 127 -6.63 -6.81 -7.71
CA CYS A 127 -5.67 -5.84 -7.16
C CYS A 127 -4.77 -5.23 -8.24
N VAL A 128 -4.24 -6.04 -9.18
CA VAL A 128 -3.44 -5.54 -10.31
C VAL A 128 -4.26 -4.57 -11.15
N HIS A 129 -5.52 -4.92 -11.44
CA HIS A 129 -6.41 -4.03 -12.17
C HIS A 129 -6.66 -2.72 -11.40
N GLY A 130 -6.91 -2.81 -10.08
CA GLY A 130 -7.11 -1.67 -9.19
C GLY A 130 -5.91 -0.73 -9.12
N VAL A 131 -4.70 -1.26 -8.95
CA VAL A 131 -3.46 -0.48 -8.96
C VAL A 131 -3.31 0.27 -10.29
N MET A 132 -3.56 -0.40 -11.42
CA MET A 132 -3.41 0.20 -12.75
C MET A 132 -4.47 1.27 -13.04
N GLN A 133 -5.73 1.03 -12.68
CA GLN A 133 -6.82 2.00 -12.87
C GLN A 133 -6.65 3.21 -11.97
N ALA A 134 -6.40 3.00 -10.68
CA ALA A 134 -6.21 4.08 -9.73
C ALA A 134 -4.91 4.86 -10.01
N GLY A 135 -3.87 4.18 -10.51
CA GLY A 135 -2.66 4.81 -11.03
C GLY A 135 -2.84 5.58 -12.34
N GLY A 136 -3.85 5.22 -13.16
CA GLY A 136 -4.29 6.00 -14.31
C GLY A 136 -5.04 7.26 -13.87
N ALA A 137 -5.95 7.14 -12.92
CA ALA A 137 -6.70 8.25 -12.32
C ALA A 137 -5.79 9.26 -11.59
N GLN A 138 -4.65 8.83 -11.04
CA GLN A 138 -3.60 9.72 -10.51
C GLN A 138 -3.12 10.74 -11.55
N ARG A 139 -3.02 10.37 -12.83
CA ARG A 139 -2.61 11.29 -13.90
C ARG A 139 -3.61 12.42 -14.11
N HIS A 140 -4.83 12.26 -13.62
CA HIS A 140 -5.92 13.22 -13.66
C HIS A 140 -6.16 13.94 -12.31
N GLY A 141 -5.26 13.76 -11.33
CA GLY A 141 -5.32 14.47 -10.05
C GLY A 141 -6.16 13.80 -8.95
N CYS A 142 -6.66 12.57 -9.16
CA CYS A 142 -7.47 11.86 -8.16
C CYS A 142 -6.67 11.20 -7.02
N ALA A 143 -5.33 11.19 -7.05
CA ALA A 143 -4.52 10.68 -5.92
C ALA A 143 -3.17 11.40 -5.79
N ASP A 144 -2.64 11.45 -4.58
CA ASP A 144 -1.50 12.28 -4.20
C ASP A 144 -0.15 11.53 -4.22
N GLY A 145 0.94 12.28 -4.02
CA GLY A 145 2.30 11.72 -4.03
C GLY A 145 2.60 10.74 -2.89
N VAL A 146 1.84 10.76 -1.80
CA VAL A 146 1.99 9.82 -0.67
C VAL A 146 1.42 8.47 -1.06
N ASP A 147 0.25 8.46 -1.69
CA ASP A 147 -0.41 7.24 -2.15
C ASP A 147 0.36 6.56 -3.30
N ALA A 148 0.93 7.36 -4.21
CA ALA A 148 1.88 6.86 -5.22
C ALA A 148 3.14 6.22 -4.60
N ALA A 149 3.68 6.84 -3.54
CA ALA A 149 4.87 6.34 -2.85
C ALA A 149 4.57 5.04 -2.10
N LEU A 150 3.40 4.96 -1.44
CA LEU A 150 2.94 3.75 -0.77
C LEU A 150 2.75 2.62 -1.77
N ALA A 151 2.11 2.90 -2.91
CA ALA A 151 1.93 1.89 -3.96
C ALA A 151 3.25 1.39 -4.53
N ALA A 152 4.22 2.29 -4.80
CA ALA A 152 5.54 1.91 -5.27
C ALA A 152 6.34 1.11 -4.23
N TRP A 153 6.15 1.39 -2.94
CA TRP A 153 6.79 0.66 -1.86
C TRP A 153 6.23 -0.76 -1.73
N GLN A 154 4.91 -0.91 -1.83
CA GLN A 154 4.24 -2.21 -1.74
C GLN A 154 4.43 -3.07 -2.99
N CYS A 155 4.40 -2.46 -4.19
CA CYS A 155 4.64 -3.14 -5.46
C CYS A 155 6.15 -3.29 -5.77
N GLY A 156 6.91 -3.80 -4.80
CA GLY A 156 8.33 -4.11 -4.98
C GLY A 156 8.57 -5.23 -6.02
N PRO A 157 9.84 -5.48 -6.40
CA PRO A 157 10.17 -6.46 -7.45
C PRO A 157 9.62 -7.87 -7.18
N GLY A 158 9.60 -8.32 -5.92
CA GLY A 158 9.04 -9.61 -5.54
C GLY A 158 7.55 -9.71 -5.86
N VAL A 159 6.75 -8.76 -5.38
CA VAL A 159 5.29 -8.70 -5.63
C VAL A 159 4.97 -8.66 -7.12
N VAL A 160 5.72 -7.88 -7.90
CA VAL A 160 5.56 -7.82 -9.36
C VAL A 160 5.85 -9.18 -10.01
N GLN A 161 6.95 -9.83 -9.63
CA GLN A 161 7.30 -11.16 -10.15
C GLN A 161 6.28 -12.24 -9.76
N THR A 162 5.76 -12.19 -8.52
CA THR A 162 4.67 -13.10 -8.10
C THR A 162 3.44 -12.89 -8.96
N ALA A 163 3.01 -11.63 -9.13
CA ALA A 163 1.85 -11.30 -9.96
C ALA A 163 2.05 -11.70 -11.43
N GLU A 164 3.26 -11.55 -11.98
CA GLU A 164 3.66 -12.06 -13.31
C GLU A 164 3.55 -13.56 -13.42
N ARG A 165 4.04 -14.30 -12.42
CA ARG A 165 3.97 -15.76 -12.41
C ARG A 165 2.53 -16.26 -12.31
N VAL A 166 1.69 -15.56 -11.56
CA VAL A 166 0.30 -15.93 -11.31
C VAL A 166 -0.61 -15.60 -12.50
N LEU A 167 -0.44 -14.43 -13.12
CA LEU A 167 -1.35 -13.91 -14.15
C LEU A 167 -0.83 -14.03 -15.59
N GLY A 168 0.43 -14.45 -15.78
CA GLY A 168 1.09 -14.41 -17.08
C GLY A 168 1.45 -12.99 -17.52
N GLY A 169 1.88 -12.81 -18.79
CA GLY A 169 2.47 -11.57 -19.32
C GLY A 169 1.62 -10.28 -19.29
N ALA A 170 0.41 -10.30 -18.69
CA ALA A 170 -0.47 -9.15 -18.53
C ALA A 170 0.07 -8.08 -17.54
N THR A 171 1.12 -8.39 -16.79
CA THR A 171 1.69 -7.61 -15.67
C THR A 171 2.98 -6.87 -16.01
N GLN A 172 3.53 -6.98 -17.23
CA GLN A 172 4.66 -6.12 -17.68
C GLN A 172 4.35 -4.62 -17.51
N ARG A 173 3.07 -4.23 -17.64
CA ARG A 173 2.61 -2.86 -17.42
C ARG A 173 2.66 -2.45 -15.94
N LEU A 174 2.51 -3.39 -15.00
CA LEU A 174 2.60 -3.15 -13.56
C LEU A 174 4.04 -2.86 -13.13
N GLY A 175 5.02 -3.61 -13.65
CA GLY A 175 6.44 -3.37 -13.37
C GLY A 175 6.90 -1.99 -13.84
N ALA A 176 6.61 -1.65 -15.10
CA ALA A 176 6.93 -0.33 -15.67
C ALA A 176 6.22 0.81 -14.92
N TRP A 177 4.98 0.58 -14.46
CA TRP A 177 4.23 1.53 -13.64
C TRP A 177 4.85 1.72 -12.26
N SER A 178 5.16 0.63 -11.54
CA SER A 178 5.77 0.68 -10.20
C SER A 178 7.08 1.46 -10.21
N GLU A 179 7.94 1.19 -11.19
CA GLU A 179 9.19 1.94 -11.33
C GLU A 179 8.97 3.43 -11.62
N ALA A 180 8.00 3.75 -12.49
CA ALA A 180 7.68 5.12 -12.83
C ALA A 180 7.17 5.89 -11.60
N GLN A 181 6.32 5.25 -10.77
CA GLN A 181 5.84 5.83 -9.53
C GLN A 181 6.96 5.96 -8.49
N GLY A 182 7.83 4.96 -8.35
CA GLY A 182 9.00 5.05 -7.48
C GLY A 182 9.93 6.21 -7.88
N ARG A 183 10.13 6.46 -9.19
CA ARG A 183 10.84 7.64 -9.69
C ARG A 183 10.11 8.94 -9.38
N ALA A 184 8.78 8.97 -9.56
CA ALA A 184 7.96 10.14 -9.26
C ALA A 184 7.99 10.51 -7.76
N ALA A 185 7.80 9.52 -6.88
CA ALA A 185 7.89 9.65 -5.44
C ALA A 185 9.26 10.17 -4.98
N ARG A 186 10.36 9.61 -5.52
CA ARG A 186 11.72 10.11 -5.23
C ARG A 186 11.92 11.56 -5.67
N ARG A 187 11.35 11.98 -6.80
CA ARG A 187 11.41 13.37 -7.27
C ARG A 187 10.56 14.30 -6.40
N ALA A 188 9.41 13.85 -5.94
CA ALA A 188 8.57 14.61 -5.01
C ALA A 188 9.27 14.80 -3.66
N ALA A 189 9.85 13.73 -3.11
CA ALA A 189 10.60 13.77 -1.85
C ALA A 189 11.83 14.70 -1.94
N ARG A 190 12.56 14.71 -3.06
CA ARG A 190 13.67 15.65 -3.29
C ARG A 190 13.18 17.10 -3.29
N ARG A 191 12.11 17.39 -4.04
CA ARG A 191 11.53 18.74 -4.10
C ARG A 191 11.06 19.24 -2.72
N ASP A 192 10.46 18.37 -1.93
CA ASP A 192 10.00 18.70 -0.58
C ASP A 192 11.18 18.87 0.40
N SER A 193 12.23 18.06 0.28
CA SER A 193 13.48 18.24 1.03
C SER A 193 14.18 19.56 0.65
N ASP A 194 14.22 19.90 -0.63
CA ASP A 194 14.81 21.14 -1.13
C ASP A 194 13.98 22.36 -0.67
N ALA A 195 12.65 22.28 -0.72
CA ALA A 195 11.76 23.32 -0.20
C ALA A 195 11.95 23.53 1.31
N ARG A 196 12.03 22.46 2.10
CA ARG A 196 12.32 22.53 3.54
C ARG A 196 13.69 23.13 3.82
N ARG A 197 14.69 22.80 3.02
CA ARG A 197 16.05 23.36 3.12
C ARG A 197 16.08 24.85 2.77
N VAL A 198 15.37 25.27 1.72
CA VAL A 198 15.22 26.69 1.35
C VAL A 198 14.49 27.46 2.44
N MET A 199 13.43 26.91 3.04
CA MET A 199 12.74 27.55 4.17
C MET A 199 13.61 27.62 5.43
N GLN A 200 14.41 26.59 5.73
CA GLN A 200 15.38 26.66 6.83
C GLN A 200 16.46 27.71 6.56
N LEU A 201 17.01 27.77 5.35
CA LEU A 201 17.99 28.79 4.97
C LEU A 201 17.39 30.20 4.96
N ALA A 202 16.13 30.35 4.56
CA ALA A 202 15.40 31.62 4.62
C ALA A 202 15.09 32.03 6.07
N GLY A 203 14.74 31.08 6.93
CA GLY A 203 14.54 31.30 8.37
C GLY A 203 15.85 31.65 9.10
N VAL A 204 16.97 31.03 8.72
CA VAL A 204 18.32 31.38 9.20
C VAL A 204 18.74 32.75 8.66
N ALA A 205 18.47 33.08 7.39
CA ALA A 205 18.75 34.39 6.82
C ALA A 205 17.91 35.51 7.47
N ALA A 206 16.65 35.22 7.85
CA ALA A 206 15.82 36.15 8.61
C ALA A 206 16.32 36.36 10.05
N ALA A 207 16.96 35.36 10.66
CA ALA A 207 17.59 35.47 11.98
C ALA A 207 18.97 36.17 11.96
N VAL A 208 19.64 36.21 10.80
CA VAL A 208 20.95 36.86 10.60
C VAL A 208 20.83 38.24 9.95
N ALA A 209 19.63 38.65 9.53
CA ALA A 209 19.39 40.00 9.01
C ALA A 209 19.74 41.04 10.10
N PRO A 210 20.65 42.00 9.84
CA PRO A 210 21.00 43.02 10.80
C PRO A 210 19.74 43.82 11.13
N GLN A 211 19.39 43.90 12.42
CA GLN A 211 18.33 44.79 12.87
C GLN A 211 18.66 46.22 12.38
N PRO A 212 17.71 46.94 11.75
CA PRO A 212 17.96 48.30 11.33
C PRO A 212 18.34 49.10 12.57
N ALA A 213 19.54 49.69 12.55
CA ALA A 213 20.00 50.57 13.60
C ALA A 213 18.95 51.66 13.77
N VAL A 214 18.28 51.65 14.93
CA VAL A 214 17.38 52.71 15.35
C VAL A 214 18.26 53.96 15.46
N ALA A 215 18.18 54.83 14.45
CA ALA A 215 18.76 56.14 14.50
C ALA A 215 18.07 56.89 15.65
N ALA A 216 18.77 56.97 16.78
CA ALA A 216 18.38 57.82 17.89
C ALA A 216 18.38 59.27 17.37
N ALA A 217 17.18 59.85 17.28
CA ALA A 217 16.99 61.25 17.04
C ALA A 217 17.64 62.06 18.18
N ALA A 218 18.50 62.99 17.82
CA ALA A 218 18.93 64.12 18.65
C ALA A 218 18.43 65.40 17.99
#